data_AF-A0A150TRA2-F1
#
_entry.id   AF-A0A150TRA2-F1
#
_cell.length_a   1.000
_cell.length_b   1.000
_cell.length_c   1.000
_cell.angle_alpha   90.00
_cell.angle_beta   90.00
_cell.angle_gamma   90.00
#
_symmetry.space_group_name_H-M   'P 1'
#
loop_
_entity.id
_entity.type
_entity.pdbx_description
1 polymer ?
#
loop_
_entity_poly.entity_id
_entity_poly.type
_entity_poly.pdbx_seq_one_letter_code
_entity_poly.pdbx_strand_id
1 'polypeptide(L)' 'MSRAGDCWDNAVAESFFATLKAELVEYERYLTRAAATASVRDYIDNFYNLKRRHSRLAYMSPIEFELKTYVAARAA' A
#
# COMPACT_ATOMS: atom_id res chain seq x y z
N MET A 1 15.94 1.90 7.99
CA MET A 1 15.93 1.72 9.46
C MET A 1 15.53 3.05 10.06
N SER A 2 14.47 3.09 10.87
CA SER A 2 14.16 4.29 11.65
C SER A 2 15.23 4.53 12.71
N ARG A 3 15.25 5.74 13.27
CA ARG A 3 16.11 6.02 14.43
C ARG A 3 15.67 5.16 15.60
N ALA A 4 16.64 4.63 16.36
CA ALA A 4 16.34 3.93 17.61
C ALA A 4 15.50 4.84 18.52
N GLY A 5 14.29 4.40 18.88
CA GLY A 5 13.34 5.16 19.69
C GLY A 5 12.19 5.83 18.93
N ASP A 6 12.20 5.85 17.59
CA ASP A 6 11.07 6.32 16.78
C ASP A 6 10.47 5.19 15.95
N CYS A 7 9.35 4.64 16.44
CA CYS A 7 8.61 3.59 15.74
C CYS A 7 7.69 4.13 14.64
N TRP A 8 7.38 5.43 14.64
CA TRP A 8 6.42 6.03 13.72
C TRP A 8 7.04 6.29 12.36
N ASP A 9 8.32 6.64 12.32
CA ASP A 9 9.09 6.90 11.10
C ASP A 9 9.01 5.74 10.07
N ASN A 10 9.01 4.49 10.55
CA ASN A 10 8.96 3.31 9.67
C ASN A 10 7.61 2.59 9.66
N ALA A 11 6.69 2.93 10.56
CA ALA A 11 5.42 2.19 10.73
C ALA A 11 4.61 2.11 9.43
N VAL A 12 4.59 3.19 8.64
CA VAL A 12 3.86 3.24 7.36
C VAL A 12 4.46 2.27 6.35
N ALA A 13 5.80 2.27 6.22
CA ALA A 13 6.51 1.37 5.31
C ALA A 13 6.37 -0.09 5.77
N GLU A 14 6.52 -0.37 7.06
CA GLU A 14 6.35 -1.70 7.63
C GLU A 14 4.96 -2.27 7.37
N SER A 15 3.92 -1.47 7.57
CA SER A 15 2.54 -1.87 7.30
C SER A 15 2.32 -2.20 5.82
N PHE A 16 2.85 -1.38 4.91
CA PHE A 16 2.79 -1.64 3.48
C PHE A 16 3.53 -2.93 3.10
N PHE A 17 4.77 -3.12 3.55
CA PHE A 17 5.56 -4.30 3.21
C PHE A 17 5.02 -5.59 3.82
N ALA A 18 4.44 -5.53 5.02
CA ALA A 18 3.73 -6.68 5.61
C ALA A 18 2.55 -7.10 4.71
N THR A 19 1.76 -6.13 4.25
CA THR A 19 0.62 -6.34 3.37
C THR A 19 1.04 -6.90 2.00
N LEU A 20 2.02 -6.27 1.35
CA LEU A 20 2.55 -6.70 0.05
C LEU A 20 3.03 -8.15 0.10
N LYS A 21 3.69 -8.54 1.20
CA LYS A 21 4.15 -9.92 1.36
C LYS A 21 2.97 -10.89 1.48
N ALA A 22 2.03 -10.60 2.37
CA ALA A 22 0.88 -11.45 2.65
C ALA A 22 -0.06 -11.59 1.45
N GLU A 23 -0.24 -10.55 0.63
CA GLU A 23 -1.22 -10.55 -0.45
C GLU A 23 -0.64 -10.94 -1.82
N LEU A 24 0.67 -10.76 -2.04
CA LEU A 24 1.32 -11.01 -3.34
C LEU A 24 2.51 -11.97 -3.22
N VAL A 25 3.51 -11.64 -2.41
CA VAL A 25 4.82 -12.33 -2.45
C VAL A 25 4.72 -13.77 -1.95
N GLU A 26 3.88 -14.05 -0.96
CA GLU A 26 3.71 -15.40 -0.42
C GLU A 26 3.04 -16.37 -1.41
N TYR A 27 2.32 -15.86 -2.41
CA TYR A 27 1.59 -16.66 -3.40
C TYR A 27 2.32 -16.79 -4.74
N GLU A 28 3.38 -16.03 -4.96
CA GLU A 28 4.07 -15.94 -6.25
C GLU A 28 5.51 -16.47 -6.19
N ARG A 29 5.93 -17.15 -7.26
CA ARG A 29 7.33 -17.61 -7.43
C ARG A 29 7.93 -17.02 -8.70
N TYR A 30 8.84 -16.07 -8.51
CA TYR A 30 9.46 -15.36 -9.63
C TYR A 30 10.75 -16.05 -10.10
N LEU A 31 10.82 -16.35 -11.39
CA LEU A 31 12.04 -16.87 -12.04
C LEU A 31 13.09 -15.77 -12.28
N THR A 32 12.65 -14.52 -12.43
CA THR A 32 13.54 -13.38 -12.69
C THR A 32 13.15 -12.17 -11.84
N ARG A 33 14.14 -11.32 -11.55
CA ARG A 33 13.91 -10.04 -10.87
C ARG A 33 12.99 -9.11 -11.67
N ALA A 34 13.05 -9.17 -13.01
CA ALA A 34 12.20 -8.38 -13.87
C ALA A 34 10.71 -8.76 -13.71
N ALA A 35 10.42 -10.06 -13.66
CA ALA A 35 9.07 -10.55 -13.40
C ALA A 35 8.54 -10.11 -12.02
N ALA A 36 9.37 -10.24 -10.97
CA ALA A 36 9.03 -9.76 -9.63
C ALA A 36 8.73 -8.26 -9.62
N THR A 37 9.54 -7.47 -10.32
CA THR A 37 9.39 -6.01 -10.39
C THR A 37 8.11 -5.62 -11.12
N ALA A 38 7.79 -6.29 -12.23
CA ALA A 38 6.55 -6.06 -12.98
C ALA A 38 5.32 -6.39 -12.12
N SER A 39 5.34 -7.53 -11.42
CA SER A 39 4.25 -7.95 -10.52
C SER A 39 4.03 -6.97 -9.37
N VAL A 40 5.09 -6.52 -8.70
CA VAL A 40 4.99 -5.51 -7.63
C VAL A 40 4.44 -4.19 -8.16
N ARG A 41 4.84 -3.77 -9.36
CA ARG A 41 4.34 -2.54 -9.98
C ARG A 41 2.85 -2.65 -10.29
N ASP A 42 2.43 -3.76 -10.91
CA ASP A 42 1.03 -4.04 -11.19
C ASP A 42 0.19 -4.07 -9.91
N TYR A 43 0.68 -4.74 -8.87
CA TYR A 43 0.03 -4.75 -7.57
C TYR A 43 -0.16 -3.35 -7.01
N ILE A 44 0.84 -2.47 -7.09
CA ILE A 44 0.72 -1.09 -6.58
C ILE A 44 -0.29 -0.27 -7.40
N ASP A 45 -0.10 -0.27 -8.73
CA ASP A 45 -0.82 0.63 -9.63
C ASP A 45 -2.27 0.17 -9.87
N ASN A 46 -2.49 -1.14 -10.07
CA ASN A 46 -3.77 -1.68 -10.51
C ASN A 46 -4.62 -2.31 -9.40
N PHE A 47 -4.04 -2.57 -8.22
CA PHE A 47 -4.74 -3.20 -7.10
C PHE A 47 -4.67 -2.39 -5.80
N TYR A 48 -3.49 -2.17 -5.23
CA TYR A 48 -3.32 -1.55 -3.91
C TYR A 48 -3.95 -0.16 -3.86
N ASN A 49 -3.56 0.73 -4.77
CA ASN A 49 -4.05 2.11 -4.74
C ASN A 49 -5.51 2.25 -5.19
N LEU A 50 -5.94 1.44 -6.17
CA LEU A 50 -7.24 1.60 -6.83
C LEU A 50 -8.37 0.75 -6.24
N LYS A 51 -8.06 -0.42 -5.66
CA LYS A 51 -9.08 -1.45 -5.36
C LYS A 51 -9.00 -2.02 -3.94
N ARG A 52 -7.81 -2.06 -3.34
CA ARG A 52 -7.61 -2.70 -2.04
C ARG A 52 -8.37 -1.94 -0.95
N ARG A 53 -9.34 -2.60 -0.32
CA ARG A 53 -10.15 -2.01 0.75
C ARG A 53 -9.41 -2.06 2.09
N HIS A 54 -9.44 -0.96 2.83
CA HIS A 54 -8.81 -0.88 4.14
C HIS A 54 -9.87 -0.64 5.23
N SER A 55 -9.93 -1.50 6.25
CA SER A 55 -10.94 -1.42 7.33
C SER A 55 -10.91 -0.08 8.07
N ARG A 56 -9.73 0.44 8.37
CA ARG A 56 -9.53 1.79 8.95
C ARG A 56 -10.03 2.94 8.06
N LEU A 57 -10.12 2.74 6.74
CA LEU A 57 -10.61 3.73 5.78
C LEU A 57 -12.08 3.51 5.45
N ALA A 58 -12.86 2.92 6.36
CA ALA A 58 -14.24 2.52 6.14
C ALA A 58 -14.43 1.68 4.86
N TYR A 59 -13.47 0.78 4.60
CA TYR A 59 -13.43 -0.11 3.43
C TYR A 59 -13.32 0.61 2.07
N MET A 60 -12.81 1.85 2.04
CA MET A 60 -12.42 2.53 0.81
C MET A 60 -11.03 2.10 0.36
N SER A 61 -10.75 2.27 -0.93
CA SER A 61 -9.39 2.20 -1.46
C SER A 61 -8.57 3.43 -1.04
N PRO A 62 -7.22 3.34 -1.05
CA PRO A 62 -6.35 4.48 -0.74
C PRO A 62 -6.66 5.71 -1.59
N ILE A 63 -6.83 5.56 -2.91
CA ILE A 63 -7.14 6.70 -3.79
C ILE A 63 -8.52 7.29 -3.47
N GLU A 64 -9.55 6.47 -3.23
CA GLU A 64 -10.87 6.99 -2.88
C GLU A 64 -10.86 7.76 -1.56
N PHE A 65 -10.07 7.29 -0.59
CA PHE A 65 -9.89 7.98 0.67
C PHE A 65 -9.20 9.35 0.46
N GLU A 66 -8.08 9.36 -0.25
CA GLU A 66 -7.32 10.58 -0.56
C GLU A 66 -8.14 11.61 -1.36
N LEU A 67 -8.96 11.15 -2.32
CA LEU A 67 -9.84 12.03 -3.08
C LEU A 67 -10.92 12.65 -2.19
N LYS A 68 -11.52 11.88 -1.28
CA LYS A 68 -12.53 12.41 -0.35
C LYS A 68 -11.93 13.37 0.67
N THR A 69 -10.77 13.06 1.23
CA THR A 69 -10.09 13.95 2.17
C THR A 69 -9.65 15.23 1.48
N TYR A 70 -9.15 15.15 0.24
CA TYR A 70 -8.79 16.31 -0.57
C TYR A 70 -9.98 17.22 -0.85
N VAL A 71 -11.12 16.66 -1.28
CA VAL A 71 -12.35 17.44 -1.52
C VAL A 71 -12.83 18.10 -0.24
N ALA A 72 -12.83 17.39 0.89
CA ALA A 72 -13.24 17.94 2.18
C ALA A 72 -12.32 19.09 2.63
N ALA A 73 -11.01 18.95 2.48
CA ALA A 73 -10.04 19.98 2.82
C ALA A 73 -10.14 21.23 1.94
N ARG A 74 -10.63 21.09 0.70
CA ARG A 74 -10.78 22.19 -0.26
C ARG A 74 -12.11 22.94 -0.15
N ALA A 75 -13.09 22.35 0.52
CA ALA A 75 -14.42 22.92 0.75
C ALA A 75 -14.54 23.67 2.09
N ALA A 76 -13.52 23.56 2.96
CA ALA A 76 -13.37 24.29 4.22
C ALA A 76 -12.54 25.57 4.04
#